data_AF-S4R8U9-F1
#
_entry.id   AF-S4R8U9-F1
#
_cell.length_a   1.000
_cell.length_b   1.000
_cell.length_c   1.000
_cell.angle_alpha   90.00
_cell.angle_beta   90.00
_cell.angle_gamma   90.00
#
_symmetry.space_group_name_H-M   'P 1'
#
loop_
_entity.id
_entity.type
_entity.pdbx_description
1 polymer ?
#
loop_
_entity_poly.entity_id
_entity_poly.type
_entity_poly.pdbx_seq_one_letter_code
_entity_poly.pdbx_strand_id
1 'polypeptide(L)'
;VRERERVRACMCTRISGGMDDLGLGDRGLLASLRGGRGRAGLWEPLPPRFRARFEHIQVDGDILSYHGNSDDVGCYIAAQPLGKDNSYFEVCIMDGGVRGNISVGLVPRRYRLDLPPGLLPGSVAFHAEHGEY
;
A
#
# COMPACT_ATOMS: atom_id res chain seq x y z
N VAL A 1 12.22 -3.04 28.09
CA VAL A 1 11.89 -4.07 27.07
C VAL A 1 11.38 -3.34 25.84
N ARG A 2 12.19 -3.24 24.78
CA ARG A 2 11.88 -2.43 23.59
C ARG A 2 10.62 -2.98 22.92
N GLU A 3 9.65 -2.11 22.72
CA GLU A 3 8.51 -2.35 21.83
C GLU A 3 9.11 -2.70 20.47
N ARG A 4 9.16 -3.99 20.12
CA ARG A 4 9.71 -4.44 18.83
C ARG A 4 8.98 -3.65 17.75
N GLU A 5 9.70 -2.91 16.91
CA GLU A 5 9.11 -2.12 15.84
C GLU A 5 8.21 -3.01 15.00
N ARG A 6 6.91 -2.81 15.17
CA ARG A 6 5.88 -3.59 14.50
C ARG A 6 5.68 -2.99 13.11
N VAL A 7 6.22 -3.65 12.10
CA VAL A 7 6.08 -3.29 10.68
C VAL A 7 4.67 -3.54 10.17
N ARG A 8 4.27 -2.78 9.15
CA ARG A 8 2.94 -2.85 8.53
C ARG A 8 3.08 -3.10 7.03
N ALA A 9 2.13 -3.85 6.48
CA ALA A 9 1.99 -3.98 5.04
C ALA A 9 1.70 -2.61 4.41
N CYS A 10 2.35 -2.35 3.29
CA CYS A 10 2.28 -1.12 2.53
C CYS A 10 2.15 -1.44 1.04
N MET A 11 1.35 -0.64 0.35
CA MET A 11 1.29 -0.61 -1.11
C MET A 11 1.39 0.85 -1.53
N CYS A 12 2.32 1.19 -2.41
CA CYS A 12 2.35 2.50 -3.04
C CYS A 12 2.38 2.38 -4.58
N THR A 13 2.00 3.46 -5.26
CA THR A 13 1.98 3.60 -6.71
C THR A 13 2.23 5.06 -7.12
N ARG A 14 2.73 5.29 -8.34
CA ARG A 14 2.91 6.64 -8.90
C ARG A 14 2.50 6.65 -10.37
N ILE A 15 1.65 7.59 -10.75
CA ILE A 15 1.44 7.97 -12.15
C ILE A 15 2.36 9.15 -12.45
N SER A 16 3.57 8.91 -12.97
CA SER A 16 4.40 9.99 -13.50
C SER A 16 3.94 10.27 -14.93
N GLY A 17 3.21 11.37 -15.15
CA GLY A 17 2.75 11.76 -16.48
C GLY A 17 3.87 12.39 -17.29
N GLY A 18 4.22 11.77 -18.42
CA GLY A 18 4.71 12.55 -19.57
C GLY A 18 3.53 13.32 -20.16
N MET A 19 3.77 14.51 -20.68
CA MET A 19 2.73 15.46 -21.08
C MET A 19 2.11 15.10 -22.45
N ASP A 20 1.65 13.85 -22.61
CA ASP A 20 1.20 13.31 -23.89
C ASP A 20 0.05 12.28 -23.82
N ASP A 21 -0.75 12.22 -22.76
CA ASP A 21 -1.94 11.36 -22.74
C ASP A 21 -3.27 12.13 -22.80
N LEU A 22 -3.94 11.92 -23.93
CA LEU A 22 -5.15 12.54 -24.42
C LEU A 22 -6.38 12.23 -23.55
N GLY A 23 -6.63 13.00 -22.49
CA GLY A 23 -7.99 13.32 -22.00
C GLY A 23 -8.96 12.16 -21.72
N LEU A 24 -8.47 10.93 -21.56
CA LEU A 24 -9.25 9.79 -21.10
C LEU A 24 -9.01 9.71 -19.59
N GLY A 25 -10.06 9.93 -18.80
CA GLY A 25 -9.98 9.80 -17.35
C GLY A 25 -9.51 8.40 -17.00
N ASP A 26 -8.23 8.29 -16.63
CA ASP A 26 -7.59 7.03 -16.29
C ASP A 26 -8.27 6.44 -15.06
N ARG A 27 -8.96 5.33 -15.29
CA ARG A 27 -9.59 4.55 -14.23
C ARG A 27 -8.46 3.91 -13.43
N GLY A 28 -8.25 4.48 -12.25
CA GLY A 28 -7.09 4.27 -11.41
C GLY A 28 -6.80 2.81 -11.11
N LEU A 29 -5.49 2.55 -10.99
CA LEU A 29 -4.89 1.34 -10.45
C LEU A 29 -5.77 0.69 -9.39
N LEU A 30 -6.19 -0.54 -9.60
CA LEU A 30 -7.07 -1.28 -8.70
C LEU A 30 -6.27 -2.42 -8.06
N ALA A 31 -6.22 -2.51 -6.73
CA ALA A 31 -5.53 -3.61 -6.04
C ALA A 31 -6.27 -4.13 -4.82
N SER A 32 -6.19 -5.44 -4.57
CA SER A 32 -6.81 -6.08 -3.40
C SER A 32 -5.75 -6.45 -2.36
N LEU A 33 -5.84 -5.90 -1.14
CA LEU A 33 -4.95 -6.26 -0.02
C LEU A 33 -5.62 -7.28 0.91
N ARG A 34 -5.02 -8.47 1.06
CA ARG A 34 -5.51 -9.51 1.98
C ARG A 34 -4.43 -9.91 2.98
N GLY A 35 -4.77 -9.87 4.28
CA GLY A 35 -3.94 -10.44 5.35
C GLY A 35 -4.22 -11.93 5.54
N GLY A 36 -3.19 -12.72 5.83
CA GLY A 36 -3.30 -14.14 6.14
C GLY A 36 -4.28 -14.38 7.28
N ARG A 37 -5.35 -15.14 7.01
CA ARG A 37 -6.45 -15.42 7.95
C ARG A 37 -5.96 -16.25 9.14
N GLY A 38 -5.54 -15.58 10.21
CA GLY A 38 -5.60 -16.13 11.56
C GLY A 38 -7.05 -16.12 12.04
N ARG A 39 -7.71 -17.29 12.03
CA ARG A 39 -9.04 -17.61 12.61
C ARG A 39 -10.14 -16.55 12.45
N ALA A 40 -11.10 -16.87 11.59
CA ALA A 40 -12.43 -16.27 11.61
C ALA A 40 -13.02 -16.27 13.04
N GLY A 41 -13.34 -15.08 13.55
CA GLY A 41 -14.03 -14.91 14.81
C GLY A 41 -13.75 -13.54 15.43
N LEU A 42 -14.80 -12.73 15.54
CA LEU A 42 -14.91 -11.45 16.27
C LEU A 42 -14.58 -10.17 15.48
N TRP A 43 -15.65 -9.49 15.06
CA TRP A 43 -15.68 -8.13 14.51
C TRP A 43 -15.39 -7.08 15.59
N GLU A 44 -14.37 -7.28 16.43
CA GLU A 44 -13.97 -6.25 17.37
C GLU A 44 -13.42 -5.06 16.59
N PRO A 45 -13.95 -3.84 16.79
CA PRO A 45 -13.39 -2.66 16.17
C PRO A 45 -11.92 -2.55 16.56
N LEU A 46 -11.04 -2.45 15.57
CA LEU A 46 -9.63 -2.21 15.81
C LEU A 46 -9.49 -1.00 16.75
N PRO A 47 -8.65 -1.08 17.81
CA PRO A 47 -8.45 0.05 18.71
C PRO A 47 -8.09 1.32 17.93
N PRO A 48 -8.46 2.54 18.37
CA PRO A 48 -8.27 3.78 17.62
C PRO A 48 -6.84 4.05 17.12
N ARG A 49 -5.83 3.44 17.76
CA ARG A 49 -4.42 3.49 17.38
C ARG A 49 -4.08 2.68 16.11
N PHE A 50 -4.95 1.79 15.68
CA PHE A 50 -4.84 0.93 14.50
C PHE A 50 -5.79 1.44 13.42
N ARG A 51 -5.43 2.59 12.84
CA ARG A 51 -6.06 3.10 11.61
C ARG A 51 -5.08 2.92 10.45
N ALA A 52 -5.63 2.60 9.28
CA ALA A 52 -4.87 2.68 8.05
C ALA A 52 -4.47 4.13 7.80
N ARG A 53 -3.34 4.33 7.13
CA ARG A 53 -2.87 5.64 6.69
C ARG A 53 -2.72 5.59 5.19
N PHE A 54 -3.28 6.55 4.48
CA PHE A 54 -3.18 6.58 3.03
C PHE A 54 -3.31 8.00 2.50
N GLU A 55 -2.75 8.21 1.32
CA GLU A 55 -2.76 9.47 0.57
C GLU A 55 -2.82 9.15 -0.92
N HIS A 56 -3.62 9.92 -1.68
CA HIS A 56 -3.89 9.70 -3.10
C HIS A 56 -4.36 8.26 -3.46
N ILE A 57 -4.96 7.58 -2.49
CA ILE A 57 -5.58 6.26 -2.64
C ILE A 57 -7.02 6.35 -2.13
N GLN A 58 -7.96 5.87 -2.92
CA GLN A 58 -9.33 5.60 -2.51
C GLN A 58 -9.43 4.15 -2.03
N VAL A 59 -10.14 3.92 -0.92
CA VAL A 59 -10.29 2.60 -0.29
C VAL A 59 -11.76 2.20 -0.31
N ASP A 60 -12.09 1.09 -0.96
CA ASP A 60 -13.42 0.48 -0.98
C ASP A 60 -13.32 -1.00 -0.58
N GLY A 61 -13.55 -1.30 0.71
CA GLY A 61 -13.39 -2.67 1.23
C GLY A 61 -11.94 -3.15 1.15
N ASP A 62 -11.68 -4.23 0.41
CA ASP A 62 -10.33 -4.74 0.11
C ASP A 62 -9.71 -4.07 -1.12
N ILE A 63 -10.47 -3.25 -1.86
CA ILE A 63 -10.05 -2.60 -3.10
C ILE A 63 -9.39 -1.24 -2.81
N LEU A 64 -8.20 -1.06 -3.38
CA LEU A 64 -7.41 0.17 -3.35
C LEU A 64 -7.34 0.74 -4.76
N SER A 65 -7.77 1.99 -4.92
CA SER A 65 -7.78 2.71 -6.19
C SER A 65 -6.84 3.91 -6.16
N TYR A 66 -5.96 4.09 -7.14
CA TYR A 66 -5.21 5.35 -7.25
C TYR A 66 -6.15 6.53 -7.56
N HIS A 67 -5.98 7.63 -6.82
CA HIS A 67 -6.76 8.86 -6.96
C HIS A 67 -5.87 10.11 -6.74
N GLY A 68 -4.65 10.10 -7.27
CA GLY A 68 -3.73 11.25 -7.27
C GLY A 68 -3.69 11.97 -8.61
N ASN A 69 -3.02 13.12 -8.66
CA ASN A 69 -2.72 13.81 -9.91
C ASN A 69 -1.49 13.20 -10.59
N SER A 70 -1.12 13.71 -11.77
CA SER A 70 0.18 13.43 -12.38
C SER A 70 1.29 13.85 -11.41
N ASP A 71 2.22 12.94 -11.11
CA ASP A 71 3.38 13.05 -10.19
C ASP A 71 3.13 12.72 -8.71
N ASP A 72 1.87 12.67 -8.27
CA ASP A 72 1.55 12.27 -6.90
C ASP A 72 1.93 10.81 -6.65
N VAL A 73 2.41 10.53 -5.44
CA VAL A 73 2.56 9.14 -4.94
C VAL A 73 1.28 8.77 -4.21
N GLY A 74 0.60 7.74 -4.70
CA GLY A 74 -0.44 7.05 -3.97
C GLY A 74 0.18 6.07 -3.02
N CYS A 75 -0.14 6.15 -1.74
CA CYS A 75 0.35 5.16 -0.79
C CYS A 75 -0.68 4.77 0.25
N TYR A 76 -0.70 3.49 0.62
CA TYR A 76 -1.56 2.88 1.61
C TYR A 76 -0.73 2.05 2.59
N ILE A 77 -0.90 2.32 3.88
CA ILE A 77 -0.31 1.57 5.00
C ILE A 77 -1.41 0.92 5.81
N ALA A 78 -1.34 -0.40 5.96
CA ALA A 78 -2.33 -1.19 6.68
C ALA A 78 -2.50 -0.76 8.14
N ALA A 79 -3.74 -0.89 8.63
CA ALA A 79 -4.13 -0.52 9.99
C ALA A 79 -3.45 -1.39 11.05
N GLN A 80 -3.32 -2.68 10.78
CA GLN A 80 -2.74 -3.66 11.69
C GLN A 80 -1.31 -3.99 11.27
N PRO A 81 -0.34 -3.95 12.21
CA PRO A 81 0.99 -4.45 11.93
C PRO A 81 0.99 -5.96 11.77
N LEU A 82 1.97 -6.46 11.03
CA LEU A 82 2.23 -7.89 10.97
C LEU A 82 2.71 -8.39 12.33
N GLY A 83 2.36 -9.64 12.61
CA GLY A 83 2.70 -10.33 13.85
C GLY A 83 2.86 -11.82 13.58
N LYS A 84 3.11 -12.60 14.64
CA LYS A 84 3.34 -14.05 14.50
C LYS A 84 2.15 -14.79 13.85
N ASP A 85 0.93 -14.35 14.16
CA ASP A 85 -0.32 -14.99 13.70
C ASP A 85 -0.90 -14.33 12.43
N ASN A 86 -0.29 -13.24 11.96
CA ASN A 86 -0.65 -12.52 10.74
C ASN A 86 0.65 -11.98 10.12
N SER A 87 1.48 -12.89 9.63
CA SER A 87 2.83 -12.63 9.11
C SER A 87 2.88 -12.52 7.59
N TYR A 88 1.75 -12.71 6.93
CA TYR A 88 1.64 -12.81 5.48
C TYR A 88 0.53 -11.91 4.96
N PHE A 89 0.78 -11.29 3.81
CA PHE A 89 -0.22 -10.52 3.10
C PHE A 89 0.01 -10.64 1.59
N GLU A 90 -1.04 -10.43 0.83
CA GLU A 90 -1.02 -10.44 -0.62
C GLU A 90 -1.60 -9.14 -1.15
N VAL A 91 -1.01 -8.67 -2.25
CA VAL A 91 -1.56 -7.60 -3.09
C VAL A 91 -1.84 -8.20 -4.46
N CYS A 92 -3.10 -8.24 -4.84
CA CYS A 92 -3.49 -8.61 -6.19
C CYS A 92 -3.63 -7.34 -7.02
N ILE A 93 -2.80 -7.19 -8.05
CA ILE A 93 -2.88 -6.08 -9.01
C ILE A 93 -3.97 -6.43 -10.02
N MET A 94 -5.05 -5.66 -10.02
CA MET A 94 -6.18 -5.85 -10.94
C MET A 94 -6.06 -4.94 -12.17
N ASP A 95 -5.46 -3.76 -12.01
CA ASP A 95 -5.09 -2.84 -13.09
C ASP A 95 -3.74 -2.20 -12.76
N GLY A 96 -2.80 -2.21 -13.70
CA GLY A 96 -1.46 -1.61 -13.56
C GLY A 96 -1.42 -0.10 -13.84
N GLY A 97 -2.50 0.47 -14.38
CA GLY A 97 -2.51 1.85 -14.87
C GLY A 97 -1.49 2.08 -15.99
N VAL A 98 -1.16 3.35 -16.25
CA VAL A 98 -0.32 3.77 -17.40
C VAL A 98 1.10 3.22 -17.34
N ARG A 99 1.72 3.16 -16.15
CA ARG A 99 3.14 2.80 -16.01
C ARG A 99 3.41 1.53 -15.22
N GLY A 100 2.42 0.96 -14.51
CA GLY A 100 2.65 -0.23 -13.70
C GLY A 100 3.60 -0.04 -12.51
N ASN A 101 3.88 1.21 -12.11
CA ASN A 101 4.74 1.53 -10.97
C ASN A 101 3.99 1.20 -9.68
N ILE A 102 4.21 0.00 -9.16
CA ILE A 102 3.55 -0.51 -7.97
C ILE A 102 4.60 -1.14 -7.08
N SER A 103 4.74 -0.59 -5.88
CA SER A 103 5.66 -1.09 -4.88
C SER A 103 4.88 -1.69 -3.72
N VAL A 104 5.22 -2.91 -3.34
CA VAL A 104 4.56 -3.63 -2.25
C VAL A 104 5.59 -3.98 -1.19
N GLY A 105 5.34 -3.65 0.07
CA GLY A 105 6.39 -3.76 1.07
C GLY A 105 5.96 -3.67 2.52
N LEU A 106 6.97 -3.58 3.39
CA LEU A 106 6.85 -3.42 4.83
C LEU A 106 7.42 -2.08 5.25
N VAL A 107 6.67 -1.34 6.06
CA VAL A 107 7.07 -0.01 6.53
C VAL A 107 6.80 0.17 8.04
N PRO A 108 7.53 1.08 8.71
CA PRO A 108 7.20 1.49 10.07
C PRO A 108 5.88 2.27 10.11
N ARG A 109 5.24 2.32 11.28
CA ARG A 109 3.93 3.00 11.48
C ARG A 109 3.89 4.45 10.98
N ARG A 110 5.00 5.18 11.14
CA ARG A 110 5.12 6.60 10.80
C ARG A 110 5.87 6.83 9.50
N TYR A 111 5.83 5.87 8.58
CA TYR A 111 6.39 6.05 7.24
C TYR A 111 5.72 7.23 6.51
N ARG A 112 6.49 7.85 5.62
CA ARG A 112 6.07 8.95 4.75
C ARG A 112 5.18 8.41 3.63
N LEU A 113 4.03 9.05 3.38
CA LEU A 113 3.08 8.59 2.35
C LEU A 113 3.41 9.12 0.95
N ASP A 114 4.27 10.13 0.89
CA ASP A 114 4.76 10.77 -0.33
C ASP A 114 6.00 10.09 -0.93
N LEU A 115 6.46 8.98 -0.33
CA LEU A 115 7.64 8.24 -0.75
C LEU A 115 7.33 6.75 -0.95
N PRO A 116 7.91 6.09 -1.98
CA PRO A 116 7.75 4.66 -2.16
C PRO A 116 8.44 3.90 -1.03
N PRO A 117 7.91 2.72 -0.63
CA PRO A 117 8.51 1.89 0.40
C PRO A 117 9.86 1.34 -0.11
N GLY A 118 10.80 1.05 0.80
CA GLY A 118 12.17 0.66 0.44
C GLY A 118 13.17 1.82 0.38
N LEU A 119 12.70 3.08 0.26
CA LEU A 119 13.60 4.24 0.14
C LEU A 119 14.17 4.76 1.48
N LEU A 120 13.41 4.65 2.57
CA LEU A 120 13.84 5.11 3.90
C LEU A 120 14.23 3.93 4.80
N PRO A 121 15.13 4.17 5.79
CA PRO A 121 15.51 3.15 6.77
C PRO A 121 14.31 2.50 7.46
N GLY A 122 14.39 1.18 7.68
CA GLY A 122 13.33 0.40 8.31
C GLY A 122 12.16 0.05 7.38
N SER A 123 12.26 0.36 6.09
CA SER A 123 11.33 -0.11 5.06
C SER A 123 12.01 -1.04 4.05
N VAL A 124 11.24 -1.96 3.48
CA VAL A 124 11.64 -2.86 2.40
C VAL A 124 10.46 -3.02 1.46
N ALA A 125 10.71 -3.13 0.15
CA ALA A 125 9.66 -3.27 -0.84
C ALA A 125 10.11 -4.07 -2.05
N PHE A 126 9.15 -4.69 -2.71
CA PHE A 126 9.26 -5.24 -4.04
C PHE A 126 8.69 -4.22 -5.04
N HIS A 127 9.45 -3.92 -6.08
CA HIS A 127 9.07 -3.00 -7.16
C HIS A 127 8.62 -3.77 -8.39
N ALA A 128 7.32 -3.77 -8.67
CA ALA A 128 6.73 -4.55 -9.77
C ALA A 128 7.24 -4.09 -11.15
N GLU A 129 7.62 -2.82 -11.28
CA GLU A 129 8.16 -2.24 -12.51
C GLU A 129 9.53 -2.80 -12.94
N HIS A 130 10.36 -3.22 -11.99
CA HIS A 130 11.75 -3.61 -12.23
C HIS A 130 12.03 -5.07 -11.89
N GLY A 131 11.13 -5.76 -11.18
CA GLY A 131 11.37 -7.11 -10.67
C GLY A 131 12.51 -7.20 -9.64
N GLU A 132 13.00 -6.05 -9.17
CA GLU A 132 14.12 -5.95 -8.22
C GLU A 132 13.63 -5.70 -6.78
N TYR A 133 14.46 -6.11 -5.82
CA TYR A 133 14.19 -6.19 -4.38
C TYR A 133 15.15 -5.34 -3.55
#